data_AF-A0A7Z8QYV8-F1
#
_entry.id   AF-A0A7Z8QYV8-F1
#
_cell.length_a   1.000
_cell.length_b   1.000
_cell.length_c   1.000
_cell.angle_alpha   90.00
_cell.angle_beta   90.00
_cell.angle_gamma   90.00
#
_symmetry.space_group_name_H-M   'P 1'
#
loop_
_entity.id
_entity.type
_entity.pdbx_description
1 polymer ?
#
loop_
_entity_poly.entity_id
_entity_poly.type
_entity_poly.pdbx_seq_one_letter_code
_entity_poly.pdbx_strand_id
1 'polypeptide(L)'
;MGTTSPRVRSPWLAAFEAEVAGVRIRVPMMNIHTVAAEGGSVLFFDGMRYRVGPDSAGANPGPASYRRGGPLTVTDANLILGKLPVFPAVFGKNADLSLDSAKAKQLFLDLSKDIQPATGKHKSPEQIR
;
A
#
# COMPACT_ATOMS: atom_id res chain seq x y z
N MET A 1 -42.22 -6.63 40.74
CA MET A 1 -42.37 -6.43 39.28
C MET A 1 -41.30 -5.45 38.84
N GLY A 2 -40.19 -5.96 38.30
CA GLY A 2 -39.00 -5.17 37.96
C GLY A 2 -39.11 -4.59 36.56
N THR A 3 -38.91 -3.28 36.42
CA THR A 3 -38.86 -2.58 35.14
C THR A 3 -37.41 -2.53 34.66
N THR A 4 -37.09 -3.36 33.68
CA THR A 4 -35.79 -3.36 32.98
C THR A 4 -35.66 -2.12 32.09
N SER A 5 -34.69 -1.27 32.41
CA SER A 5 -34.21 -0.15 31.58
C SER A 5 -33.77 -0.62 30.18
N PRO A 6 -34.13 0.06 29.07
CA PRO A 6 -33.63 -0.31 27.75
C PRO A 6 -32.18 0.18 27.63
N ARG A 7 -31.24 -0.78 27.56
CA ARG A 7 -29.84 -0.50 27.20
C ARG A 7 -29.81 -0.17 25.71
N VAL A 8 -29.77 1.11 25.35
CA VAL A 8 -29.46 1.54 23.98
C VAL A 8 -28.01 1.16 23.70
N ARG A 9 -27.79 0.08 22.95
CA ARG A 9 -26.47 -0.34 22.49
C ARG A 9 -26.24 0.30 21.13
N SER A 10 -25.45 1.37 21.10
CA SER A 10 -25.08 2.05 19.85
C SER A 10 -24.19 1.13 18.98
N PRO A 11 -24.33 1.14 17.64
CA PRO A 11 -23.72 0.16 16.73
C PRO A 11 -22.20 0.33 16.51
N TRP A 12 -21.59 1.38 17.07
CA TRP A 12 -20.15 1.63 17.03
C TRP A 12 -19.50 0.95 18.24
N LEU A 13 -19.44 -0.38 18.25
CA LEU A 13 -18.85 -1.12 19.35
C LEU A 13 -17.36 -0.75 19.51
N ALA A 14 -17.10 0.05 20.55
CA ALA A 14 -15.77 0.28 21.08
C ALA A 14 -15.28 -1.00 21.78
N ALA A 15 -14.05 -1.43 21.49
CA ALA A 15 -13.38 -2.44 22.30
C ALA A 15 -12.89 -1.75 23.58
N PHE A 16 -13.30 -2.26 24.74
CA PHE A 16 -12.98 -1.65 26.05
C PHE A 16 -11.65 -2.14 26.65
N GLU A 17 -11.00 -3.11 26.01
CA GLU A 17 -9.68 -3.59 26.42
C GLU A 17 -8.79 -3.76 25.19
N ALA A 18 -7.71 -3.00 25.15
CA ALA A 18 -6.55 -3.36 24.36
C ALA A 18 -5.29 -3.17 25.19
N GLU A 19 -4.33 -4.03 24.89
CA GLU A 19 -3.01 -4.01 25.48
C GLU A 19 -2.04 -3.44 24.45
N VAL A 20 -1.44 -2.29 24.76
CA VAL A 20 -0.37 -1.70 23.96
C VAL A 20 0.87 -1.63 24.85
N ALA A 21 1.95 -2.31 24.42
CA ALA A 21 3.23 -2.35 25.14
C ALA A 21 3.12 -2.76 26.63
N GLY A 22 2.25 -3.72 26.96
CA GLY A 22 2.08 -4.26 28.32
C GLY A 22 1.28 -3.37 29.27
N VAL A 23 0.74 -2.24 28.79
CA VAL A 23 -0.09 -1.33 29.59
C VAL A 23 -1.56 -1.52 29.22
N ARG A 24 -2.40 -1.74 30.23
CA ARG A 24 -3.85 -1.84 30.07
C ARG A 24 -4.45 -0.44 29.90
N ILE A 25 -5.00 -0.16 28.72
CA ILE A 25 -5.63 1.13 28.43
C ILE A 25 -7.16 0.95 28.40
N ARG A 26 -7.89 1.73 29.21
CA ARG A 26 -9.36 1.77 29.27
C ARG A 26 -9.91 3.02 28.59
N VAL A 27 -9.69 3.13 27.28
CA VAL A 27 -10.33 4.17 26.46
C VAL A 27 -11.19 3.48 25.39
N PRO A 28 -12.37 4.03 25.05
CA PRO A 28 -13.20 3.45 24.00
C PRO A 28 -12.45 3.55 22.67
N MET A 29 -11.94 2.41 22.19
CA MET A 29 -11.25 2.36 20.91
C MET A 29 -12.20 1.91 19.82
N MET A 30 -12.27 2.70 18.73
CA MET A 30 -12.99 2.30 17.53
C MET A 30 -12.36 1.01 17.01
N ASN A 31 -13.20 -0.01 16.73
CA ASN A 31 -12.74 -1.28 16.20
C ASN A 31 -12.27 -1.10 14.75
N ILE A 32 -11.00 -0.72 14.58
CA ILE A 32 -10.36 -0.59 13.28
C ILE A 32 -9.88 -1.98 12.89
N HIS A 33 -10.63 -2.65 12.00
CA HIS A 33 -10.09 -3.77 11.23
C HIS A 33 -9.05 -3.22 10.25
N THR A 34 -7.81 -3.13 10.70
CA THR A 34 -6.68 -2.74 9.84
C THR A 34 -6.33 -3.94 8.96
N VAL A 35 -6.79 -3.92 7.70
CA VAL A 35 -5.97 -4.52 6.65
C VAL A 35 -4.75 -3.60 6.57
N ALA A 36 -3.61 -4.03 7.09
CA ALA A 36 -2.35 -3.34 6.85
C ALA A 36 -2.12 -3.36 5.34
N ALA A 37 -2.62 -2.33 4.64
CA ALA A 37 -2.42 -2.16 3.22
C ALA A 37 -0.97 -1.73 3.05
N GLU A 38 -0.14 -2.72 2.76
CA GLU A 38 1.26 -2.69 2.42
C GLU A 38 1.56 -1.83 1.15
N GLY A 39 0.76 -0.80 0.85
CA GLY A 39 0.89 0.04 -0.34
C GLY A 39 2.22 0.80 -0.40
N GLY A 40 2.81 1.09 0.76
CA GLY A 40 4.10 1.76 0.87
C GLY A 40 5.32 0.86 0.71
N SER A 41 5.17 -0.47 0.71
CA SER A 41 6.34 -1.36 0.62
C SER A 41 7.08 -1.16 -0.69
N VAL A 42 8.39 -1.00 -0.57
CA VAL A 42 9.29 -0.74 -1.69
C VAL A 42 9.47 -2.01 -2.52
N LEU A 43 9.39 -1.86 -3.83
CA LEU A 43 9.64 -2.89 -4.83
C LEU A 43 11.07 -2.74 -5.34
N PHE A 44 11.84 -3.81 -5.29
CA PHE A 44 13.20 -3.85 -5.83
C PHE A 44 13.57 -5.23 -6.37
N PHE A 45 14.67 -5.29 -7.10
CA PHE A 45 15.27 -6.53 -7.60
C PHE A 45 16.55 -6.82 -6.82
N ASP A 46 16.68 -8.02 -6.27
CA ASP A 46 17.84 -8.42 -5.45
C ASP A 46 18.98 -9.06 -6.25
N GLY A 47 18.90 -9.05 -7.58
CA GLY A 47 19.82 -9.77 -8.47
C GLY A 47 19.30 -11.13 -8.95
N MET A 48 18.29 -11.71 -8.29
CA MET A 48 17.68 -12.99 -8.69
C MET A 48 16.17 -12.91 -8.90
N ARG A 49 15.44 -12.16 -8.06
CA ARG A 49 13.98 -12.05 -8.12
C ARG A 49 13.49 -10.68 -7.64
N TYR A 50 12.27 -10.35 -8.04
CA TYR A 50 11.55 -9.22 -7.46
C TYR A 50 11.25 -9.50 -5.98
N ARG A 51 11.46 -8.48 -5.13
CA ARG A 51 11.08 -8.48 -3.72
C ARG A 51 10.25 -7.26 -3.36
N VAL A 52 9.49 -7.41 -2.29
CA VAL A 52 8.63 -6.39 -1.70
C VAL A 52 9.03 -6.26 -0.23
N GLY A 53 9.32 -5.04 0.23
CA GLY A 53 9.75 -4.78 1.61
C GLY A 53 11.14 -5.35 1.97
N PRO A 54 11.61 -5.19 3.22
CA PRO A 54 10.89 -4.71 4.39
C PRO A 54 10.73 -3.18 4.43
N ASP A 55 11.48 -2.47 3.59
CA ASP A 55 11.48 -1.01 3.58
C ASP A 55 10.16 -0.45 3.05
N SER A 56 9.74 0.66 3.64
CA SER A 56 8.52 1.37 3.27
C SER A 56 8.84 2.80 2.87
N ALA A 57 8.19 3.27 1.81
CA ALA A 57 8.30 4.66 1.35
C ALA A 57 7.61 5.67 2.28
N GLY A 58 6.82 5.18 3.26
CA GLY A 58 6.01 6.02 4.14
C GLY A 58 4.97 6.82 3.37
N ALA A 59 4.59 7.99 3.92
CA ALA A 59 3.67 8.93 3.26
C ALA A 59 4.40 10.11 2.58
N ASN A 60 5.65 10.38 2.98
CA ASN A 60 6.52 11.40 2.40
C ASN A 60 7.96 10.87 2.41
N PRO A 61 8.60 10.63 1.25
CA PRO A 61 8.12 10.96 -0.09
C PRO A 61 6.93 10.10 -0.57
N GLY A 62 6.71 8.93 0.03
CA GLY A 62 5.65 8.01 -0.38
C GLY A 62 5.93 7.30 -1.70
N PRO A 63 4.94 6.63 -2.30
CA PRO A 63 5.06 5.98 -3.62
C PRO A 63 5.56 6.91 -4.72
N ALA A 64 6.19 6.36 -5.76
CA ALA A 64 6.69 7.16 -6.88
C ALA A 64 5.58 7.95 -7.58
N SER A 65 4.38 7.37 -7.67
CA SER A 65 3.18 8.00 -8.21
C SER A 65 2.71 9.23 -7.44
N TYR A 66 3.21 9.49 -6.22
CA TYR A 66 2.85 10.68 -5.43
C TYR A 66 3.58 11.94 -5.92
N ARG A 67 4.46 11.84 -6.93
CA ARG A 67 5.20 12.96 -7.54
C ARG A 67 6.11 13.70 -6.56
N ARG A 68 6.65 12.99 -5.56
CA ARG A 68 7.54 13.53 -4.51
C ARG A 68 8.95 12.92 -4.51
N GLY A 69 9.31 12.22 -5.58
CA GLY A 69 10.62 11.53 -5.68
C GLY A 69 10.69 10.23 -4.88
N GLY A 70 9.53 9.64 -4.57
CA GLY A 70 9.41 8.37 -3.88
C GLY A 70 9.92 7.16 -4.68
N PRO A 71 10.30 6.07 -4.01
CA PRO A 71 10.68 4.82 -4.67
C PRO A 71 9.44 4.11 -5.26
N LEU A 72 9.69 3.08 -6.07
CA LEU A 72 8.62 2.23 -6.60
C LEU A 72 7.99 1.40 -5.47
N THR A 73 6.67 1.41 -5.33
CA THR A 73 5.97 0.65 -4.28
C THR A 73 4.78 -0.19 -4.79
N VAL A 74 4.17 -0.96 -3.90
CA VAL A 74 2.94 -1.72 -4.17
C VAL A 74 1.78 -0.81 -4.63
N THR A 75 1.67 0.42 -4.11
CA THR A 75 0.70 1.41 -4.60
C THR A 75 0.92 1.74 -6.08
N ASP A 76 2.17 1.85 -6.53
CA ASP A 76 2.48 2.12 -7.93
C ASP A 76 2.06 0.93 -8.83
N ALA A 77 2.26 -0.31 -8.36
CA ALA A 77 1.79 -1.50 -9.05
C ALA A 77 0.26 -1.50 -9.19
N ASN A 78 -0.45 -1.23 -8.10
CA ASN A 78 -1.91 -1.20 -8.08
C ASN A 78 -2.48 -0.05 -8.94
N LEU A 79 -1.78 1.09 -9.02
CA LEU A 79 -2.15 2.18 -9.90
C LEU A 79 -2.09 1.76 -11.37
N ILE A 80 -1.00 1.11 -11.79
CA ILE A 80 -0.83 0.65 -13.18
C ILE A 80 -1.86 -0.43 -13.55
N LEU A 81 -2.15 -1.33 -12.60
CA LEU A 81 -3.16 -2.37 -12.77
C LEU A 81 -4.60 -1.83 -12.72
N GLY A 82 -4.81 -0.53 -12.49
CA GLY A 82 -6.13 0.07 -12.39
C GLY A 82 -6.94 -0.41 -11.18
N LYS A 83 -6.26 -0.92 -10.14
CA LYS A 83 -6.89 -1.45 -8.92
C LYS A 83 -7.17 -0.37 -7.87
N LEU A 84 -6.62 0.81 -8.07
CA LEU A 84 -6.84 1.95 -7.18
C LEU A 84 -8.14 2.69 -7.56
N PRO A 85 -8.94 3.14 -6.58
CA PRO A 85 -10.07 4.03 -6.85
C PRO A 85 -9.58 5.36 -7.42
N VAL A 86 -10.50 6.18 -7.94
CA VAL A 86 -10.18 7.54 -8.39
C VAL A 86 -9.82 8.40 -7.18
N PHE A 87 -8.63 9.03 -7.22
CA PHE A 87 -8.17 9.94 -6.17
C PHE A 87 -8.36 11.41 -6.59
N PRO A 88 -8.58 12.31 -5.61
CA PRO A 88 -8.54 13.75 -5.87
C PRO A 88 -7.12 14.18 -6.27
N ALA A 89 -7.02 15.31 -6.97
CA ALA A 89 -5.74 15.87 -7.41
C ALA A 89 -5.04 16.57 -6.24
N VAL A 90 -4.39 15.80 -5.36
CA VAL A 90 -3.72 16.27 -4.13
C VAL A 90 -2.24 15.91 -4.07
N PHE A 91 -1.67 15.46 -5.19
CA PHE A 91 -0.28 15.00 -5.29
C PHE A 91 0.62 16.06 -5.93
N GLY A 92 1.93 15.82 -5.91
CA GLY A 92 2.93 16.79 -6.37
C GLY A 92 3.25 17.88 -5.35
N LYS A 93 4.14 18.79 -5.74
CA LYS A 93 4.67 19.85 -4.87
C LYS A 93 3.60 20.86 -4.45
N ASN A 94 2.67 21.17 -5.35
CA ASN A 94 1.60 22.14 -5.14
C ASN A 94 0.26 21.48 -4.72
N ALA A 95 0.22 20.16 -4.56
CA ALA A 95 -0.96 19.39 -4.17
C ALA A 95 -2.19 19.60 -5.07
N ASP A 96 -1.96 19.66 -6.39
CA ASP A 96 -2.94 19.97 -7.44
C ASP A 96 -2.91 18.94 -8.58
N LEU A 97 -2.12 17.87 -8.45
CA LEU A 97 -1.95 16.85 -9.48
C LEU A 97 -2.56 15.52 -9.08
N SER A 98 -3.02 14.75 -10.08
CA SER A 98 -3.40 13.35 -9.92
C SER A 98 -2.17 12.44 -9.77
N LEU A 99 -2.39 11.19 -9.35
CA LEU A 99 -1.34 10.17 -9.30
C LEU A 99 -0.63 10.02 -10.65
N ASP A 100 0.70 9.89 -10.61
CA ASP A 100 1.51 9.77 -11.80
C ASP A 100 1.69 8.32 -12.25
N SER A 101 0.74 7.83 -13.04
CA SER A 101 0.83 6.49 -13.64
C SER A 101 1.97 6.38 -14.65
N ALA A 102 2.36 7.47 -15.32
CA ALA A 102 3.45 7.46 -16.27
C ALA A 102 4.81 7.30 -15.57
N LYS A 103 5.02 8.00 -14.45
CA LYS A 103 6.22 7.85 -13.62
C LYS A 103 6.35 6.45 -13.05
N ALA A 104 5.25 5.87 -12.55
CA ALA A 104 5.22 4.49 -12.08
C ALA A 104 5.61 3.52 -13.21
N LYS A 105 5.01 3.65 -14.41
CA LYS A 105 5.34 2.80 -15.57
C LYS A 105 6.81 2.90 -15.97
N GLN A 106 7.36 4.12 -16.00
CA GLN A 106 8.76 4.34 -16.34
C GLN A 106 9.69 3.58 -15.39
N LEU A 107 9.46 3.68 -14.09
CA LEU A 107 10.28 2.98 -13.09
C LEU A 107 10.16 1.45 -13.18
N PHE A 108 8.98 0.92 -13.49
CA PHE A 108 8.82 -0.51 -13.77
C PHE A 108 9.58 -0.96 -15.02
N LEU A 109 9.58 -0.14 -16.08
CA LEU A 109 10.35 -0.42 -17.28
C LEU A 109 11.85 -0.43 -16.98
N ASP A 110 12.33 0.53 -16.19
CA ASP A 110 13.75 0.59 -15.82
C ASP A 110 14.14 -0.61 -14.96
N LEU A 111 13.31 -0.98 -13.97
CA LEU A 111 13.51 -2.19 -13.18
C LEU A 111 13.50 -3.47 -14.04
N SER A 112 12.71 -3.51 -15.11
CA SER A 112 12.66 -4.65 -16.04
C SER A 112 13.92 -4.77 -16.91
N LYS A 113 14.61 -3.66 -17.20
CA LYS A 113 15.85 -3.65 -17.98
C LYS A 113 17.01 -4.23 -17.18
N ASP A 114 17.06 -3.97 -15.88
CA ASP A 114 18.08 -4.53 -14.97
C ASP A 114 18.02 -6.07 -14.89
N ILE A 115 16.89 -6.65 -15.29
CA ILE A 115 16.62 -8.09 -15.20
C ILE A 115 17.00 -8.85 -16.46
N GLN A 116 16.94 -8.22 -17.64
CA GLN A 116 17.28 -8.86 -18.91
C GLN A 116 18.71 -9.42 -18.94
N PRO A 117 19.74 -8.74 -18.40
CA PRO A 117 21.09 -9.30 -18.27
C PRO A 117 21.19 -10.42 -17.21
N ALA A 118 20.35 -10.38 -16.18
CA ALA A 118 20.48 -11.26 -15.00
C ALA A 118 19.71 -12.59 -15.11
N THR A 119 18.65 -12.67 -15.94
CA THR A 119 17.76 -13.86 -15.98
C THR A 119 17.87 -14.74 -17.21
N GLY A 120 18.56 -14.33 -18.29
CA GLY A 120 18.85 -15.19 -19.45
C GLY A 120 17.64 -15.90 -20.09
N LYS A 121 16.40 -15.47 -19.84
CA LYS A 121 15.19 -16.14 -20.32
C LYS A 121 14.59 -15.39 -21.52
N HIS A 122 15.10 -15.72 -22.71
CA HIS A 122 14.25 -15.70 -23.89
C HIS A 122 13.21 -16.81 -23.73
N LYS A 123 11.96 -16.46 -23.41
CA LYS A 123 10.85 -17.40 -23.64
C LYS A 123 10.41 -17.23 -25.09
N SER A 124 10.82 -18.16 -25.96
CA SER A 124 10.22 -18.26 -27.28
C SER A 124 8.80 -18.84 -27.17
N PRO A 125 7.87 -18.46 -28.07
CA PRO A 125 6.46 -18.87 -27.99
C PRO A 125 6.20 -20.37 -28.14
N GLU A 126 7.23 -21.17 -28.45
CA GLU A 126 7.09 -22.56 -28.91
C GLU A 126 7.07 -23.60 -27.78
N GLN A 127 7.26 -23.19 -26.52
CA GLN A 127 7.34 -24.12 -25.38
C GLN A 127 6.07 -24.22 -24.52
N ILE A 128 4.94 -23.73 -25.01
CA ILE A 128 3.64 -23.97 -24.36
C ILE A 128 2.92 -25.05 -25.18
N ARG A 129 3.12 -26.31 -24.79
CA ARG A 129 2.24 -27.43 -25.17
C ARG A 129 2.04 -28.35 -23.99
#